data_AF-A0A3B0K6I1-F1
#
_entry.id   AF-A0A3B0K6I1-F1
#
_cell.length_a   1.000
_cell.length_b   1.000
_cell.length_c   1.000
_cell.angle_alpha   90.00
_cell.angle_beta   90.00
_cell.angle_gamma   90.00
#
_symmetry.space_group_name_H-M   'P 1'
#
loop_
_entity.id
_entity.type
_entity.pdbx_description
1 polymer ?
#
loop_
_entity_poly.entity_id
_entity_poly.type
_entity_poly.pdbx_seq_one_letter_code
_entity_poly.pdbx_strand_id
1 'polypeptide(L)'
;MHLSPDDKQKVNTNAEKILIDAVENSRPLLQLTSIKRGGVNYQVPVPITKKRSYFLSMKWLLDAAFEKDNKVGLPERLAWEILDAAHGQGRVIKRKDDLHKQCESNRAYAHYRWS
;
A
#
# COMPACT_ATOMS: atom_id res chain seq x y z
N MET A 1 -13.16 4.47 -30.56
CA MET A 1 -13.54 4.66 -29.14
C MET A 1 -13.77 6.14 -28.89
N HIS A 2 -15.02 6.61 -28.90
CA HIS A 2 -15.36 7.95 -28.44
C HIS A 2 -15.66 7.86 -26.94
N LEU A 3 -14.78 8.38 -26.09
CA LEU A 3 -15.15 8.68 -24.71
C LEU A 3 -16.29 9.71 -24.74
N SER A 4 -17.32 9.49 -23.92
CA SER A 4 -18.37 10.48 -23.71
C SER A 4 -17.73 11.77 -23.14
N PRO A 5 -18.32 12.96 -23.40
CA PRO A 5 -17.83 14.23 -22.84
C PRO A 5 -17.72 14.20 -21.31
N ASP A 6 -18.60 13.46 -20.64
CA ASP A 6 -18.65 13.31 -19.19
C ASP A 6 -17.47 12.48 -18.64
N ASP A 7 -17.00 11.49 -19.40
CA ASP A 7 -15.89 10.64 -18.96
C ASP A 7 -14.54 11.37 -19.07
N LYS A 8 -14.39 12.29 -20.03
CA LYS A 8 -13.18 13.12 -20.16
C LYS A 8 -12.97 14.06 -18.96
N GLN A 9 -14.04 14.49 -18.30
CA GLN A 9 -13.94 15.34 -17.10
C GLN A 9 -13.50 14.57 -15.85
N LYS A 10 -13.74 13.25 -15.82
CA LYS A 10 -13.35 12.38 -14.69
C LYS A 10 -11.87 11.97 -14.74
N VAL A 11 -11.24 12.06 -15.91
CA VAL A 11 -9.83 11.69 -16.09
C VAL A 11 -8.95 12.80 -15.53
N ASN A 12 -8.35 12.52 -14.38
CA ASN A 12 -7.32 13.38 -13.82
C ASN A 12 -6.02 13.21 -14.61
N THR A 13 -5.60 14.25 -15.33
CA THR A 13 -4.35 14.25 -16.13
C THR A 13 -3.15 14.81 -15.37
N ASN A 14 -3.33 15.29 -14.14
CA ASN A 14 -2.23 15.81 -13.34
C ASN A 14 -1.41 14.65 -12.72
N ALA A 15 -0.20 14.43 -13.26
CA ALA A 15 0.71 13.38 -12.83
C ALA A 15 1.12 13.50 -11.34
N GLU A 16 1.27 14.72 -10.81
CA GLU A 16 1.60 14.94 -9.39
C GLU A 16 0.46 14.44 -8.50
N LYS A 17 -0.78 14.77 -8.85
CA LYS A 17 -1.95 14.35 -8.10
C LYS A 17 -2.14 12.84 -8.15
N ILE A 18 -1.97 12.22 -9.32
CA ILE A 18 -2.02 10.74 -9.46
C ILE A 18 -0.98 10.08 -8.55
N LEU A 19 0.25 10.61 -8.51
CA LEU A 19 1.31 10.07 -7.66
C LEU A 19 0.94 10.19 -6.18
N ILE A 20 0.43 11.34 -5.75
CA ILE A 20 -0.01 11.56 -4.36
C ILE A 20 -1.14 10.57 -4.01
N ASP A 21 -2.14 10.45 -4.87
CA ASP A 21 -3.29 9.55 -4.68
C ASP A 21 -2.81 8.08 -4.59
N ALA A 22 -1.89 7.66 -5.45
CA ALA A 22 -1.30 6.32 -5.41
C ALA A 22 -0.57 6.03 -4.09
N VAL A 23 0.23 7.00 -3.61
CA VAL A 23 0.99 6.89 -2.36
C VAL A 23 0.04 6.83 -1.15
N GLU A 24 -1.00 7.67 -1.12
CA GLU A 24 -2.00 7.66 -0.05
C GLU A 24 -2.82 6.37 -0.04
N ASN A 25 -3.28 5.91 -1.20
CA ASN A 25 -4.02 4.65 -1.30
C ASN A 25 -3.19 3.44 -0.88
N SER A 26 -1.88 3.47 -1.12
CA SER A 26 -0.94 2.41 -0.76
C SER A 26 -0.49 2.45 0.69
N ARG A 27 -0.88 3.48 1.45
CA ARG A 27 -0.35 3.79 2.78
C ARG A 27 -0.90 2.87 3.88
N PRO A 28 -0.07 2.07 4.57
CA PRO A 28 -0.53 1.28 5.70
C PRO A 28 -0.61 2.11 6.98
N LEU A 29 -1.68 1.93 7.76
CA LEU A 29 -1.88 2.58 9.06
C LEU A 29 -1.42 1.72 10.24
N LEU A 30 -1.50 0.40 10.09
CA LEU A 30 -1.12 -0.60 11.09
C LEU A 30 -0.07 -1.54 10.49
N GLN A 31 0.87 -1.99 11.31
CA GLN A 31 1.79 -3.09 11.01
C GLN A 31 1.73 -4.13 12.12
N LEU A 32 2.23 -5.34 11.86
CA LEU A 32 2.43 -6.33 12.90
C LEU A 32 3.87 -6.25 13.43
N THR A 33 4.01 -6.35 14.74
CA THR A 33 5.29 -6.47 15.45
C THR A 33 5.27 -7.77 16.26
N SER A 34 6.34 -8.55 16.18
CA SER A 34 6.51 -9.75 16.99
C SER A 34 6.87 -9.38 18.43
N ILE A 35 6.04 -9.77 19.41
CA ILE A 35 6.28 -9.56 20.84
C ILE A 35 6.30 -10.92 21.54
N LYS A 36 7.35 -11.20 22.31
CA LYS A 36 7.50 -12.45 23.06
C LYS A 36 6.80 -12.36 24.41
N ARG A 37 5.87 -13.29 24.70
CA ARG A 37 5.18 -13.42 25.99
C ARG A 37 5.01 -14.88 26.37
N GLY A 38 5.38 -15.23 27.60
CA GLY A 38 5.23 -16.60 28.11
C GLY A 38 5.89 -17.68 27.24
N GLY A 39 7.01 -17.36 26.57
CA GLY A 39 7.71 -18.29 25.68
C GLY A 39 7.20 -18.35 24.23
N VAL A 40 6.05 -17.73 23.92
CA VAL A 40 5.46 -17.67 22.56
C VAL A 40 5.63 -16.29 21.95
N ASN A 41 5.80 -16.22 20.63
CA ASN A 41 5.86 -14.96 19.88
C ASN A 41 4.47 -14.62 19.31
N TYR A 42 3.91 -13.49 19.71
CA TYR A 42 2.63 -13.00 19.22
C TYR A 42 2.83 -11.93 18.16
N GLN A 43 2.02 -11.98 17.10
CA GLN A 43 1.92 -10.89 16.13
C GLN A 43 0.97 -9.84 16.70
N VAL A 44 1.54 -8.73 17.17
CA VAL A 44 0.79 -7.66 17.79
C VAL A 44 0.65 -6.54 16.77
N PRO A 45 -0.58 -6.16 16.36
CA PRO A 45 -0.79 -5.00 15.51
C PRO A 45 -0.21 -3.77 16.20
N VAL A 46 0.36 -2.78 15.52
CA VAL A 46 0.94 -1.50 16.04
C VAL A 46 0.68 -0.36 15.03
N PRO A 47 0.25 0.85 15.45
CA PRO A 47 0.12 1.99 14.56
C PRO A 47 1.48 2.40 14.03
N ILE A 48 1.51 2.70 12.74
CA ILE A 48 2.72 3.15 12.06
C ILE A 48 2.83 4.67 12.17
N THR A 49 4.02 5.19 12.43
CA THR A 49 4.28 6.63 12.35
C THR A 49 4.11 7.12 10.92
N LYS A 50 3.64 8.36 10.73
CA LYS A 50 3.41 8.93 9.38
C LYS A 50 4.64 8.78 8.47
N LYS A 51 5.83 9.12 8.97
CA LYS A 51 7.09 8.99 8.22
C LYS A 51 7.35 7.56 7.72
N ARG A 52 7.14 6.56 8.57
CA ARG A 52 7.33 5.14 8.19
C ARG A 52 6.22 4.65 7.25
N SER A 53 5.00 5.14 7.45
CA SER A 53 3.83 4.83 6.64
C SER A 53 4.03 5.29 5.18
N TYR A 54 4.51 6.52 4.96
CA TYR A 54 4.90 7.02 3.63
C TYR A 54 6.09 6.27 3.03
N PHE A 55 7.11 5.98 3.84
CA PHE A 55 8.27 5.21 3.37
C PHE A 55 7.84 3.81 2.86
N LEU A 56 6.95 3.14 3.59
CA LEU A 56 6.46 1.81 3.20
C LEU A 56 5.64 1.86 1.91
N SER A 57 4.76 2.84 1.71
CA SER A 57 3.98 2.93 0.47
C SER A 57 4.87 3.17 -0.75
N MET A 58 5.82 4.10 -0.66
CA MET A 58 6.78 4.36 -1.75
C MET A 58 7.66 3.14 -2.04
N LYS A 59 8.13 2.46 -0.99
CA LYS A 59 8.92 1.23 -1.12
C LYS A 59 8.11 0.13 -1.80
N TRP A 60 6.85 -0.08 -1.41
CA TRP A 60 6.02 -1.13 -2.00
C TRP A 60 5.69 -0.88 -3.46
N LEU A 61 5.47 0.38 -3.87
CA LEU A 61 5.31 0.76 -5.28
C LEU A 61 6.55 0.40 -6.10
N LEU A 62 7.73 0.72 -5.57
CA LEU A 62 9.00 0.41 -6.22
C LEU A 62 9.26 -1.11 -6.30
N ASP A 63 9.06 -1.83 -5.19
CA ASP A 63 9.21 -3.29 -5.12
C ASP A 63 8.28 -3.96 -6.15
N ALA A 64 7.01 -3.54 -6.23
CA ALA A 64 6.04 -4.07 -7.17
C ALA A 64 6.44 -3.83 -8.64
N ALA A 65 7.03 -2.67 -8.94
CA ALA A 65 7.54 -2.36 -10.27
C ALA A 65 8.72 -3.27 -10.66
N PHE A 66 9.62 -3.57 -9.72
CA PHE A 66 10.75 -4.48 -9.93
C PHE A 66 10.33 -5.94 -10.11
N GLU A 67 9.21 -6.37 -9.50
CA GLU A 67 8.66 -7.72 -9.66
C GLU A 67 7.97 -7.95 -11.02
N LYS A 68 7.68 -6.92 -11.83
CA LYS A 68 7.12 -7.10 -13.19
C LYS A 68 8.18 -7.61 -14.17
N ASP A 69 7.75 -8.27 -15.24
CA ASP A 69 8.61 -8.80 -16.31
C ASP A 69 9.59 -7.75 -16.85
N ASN A 70 10.85 -8.13 -17.05
CA ASN A 70 11.95 -7.24 -17.43
C ASN A 70 11.94 -6.84 -18.91
N LYS A 71 10.94 -7.27 -19.68
CA LYS A 71 10.76 -6.86 -21.09
C LYS A 71 10.47 -5.37 -21.25
N VAL A 72 9.93 -4.73 -20.21
CA VAL A 72 9.53 -3.31 -20.21
C VAL A 72 10.47 -2.51 -19.30
N GLY A 73 10.79 -1.28 -19.71
CA GLY A 73 11.63 -0.37 -18.92
C GLY A 73 11.06 -0.10 -17.53
N LEU A 74 11.93 0.12 -16.53
CA LEU A 74 11.51 0.44 -15.16
C LEU A 74 10.56 1.67 -15.08
N PRO A 75 10.78 2.77 -15.83
CA PRO A 75 9.89 3.93 -15.76
C PRO A 75 8.44 3.59 -16.16
N GLU A 76 8.27 2.76 -17.18
CA GLU A 76 6.95 2.38 -17.69
C GLU A 76 6.26 1.37 -16.76
N ARG A 77 7.01 0.40 -16.22
CA ARG A 77 6.49 -0.51 -15.17
C ARG A 77 6.03 0.25 -13.94
N LEU A 78 6.80 1.25 -13.49
CA LEU A 78 6.46 2.09 -12.36
C LEU A 78 5.23 2.94 -12.64
N ALA A 79 5.11 3.52 -13.84
CA ALA A 79 3.94 4.28 -14.24
C ALA A 79 2.66 3.44 -14.18
N TRP A 80 2.71 2.18 -14.64
CA TRP A 80 1.58 1.26 -14.53
C TRP A 80 1.20 0.98 -13.07
N GLU A 81 2.17 0.69 -12.19
CA GLU A 81 1.89 0.44 -10.76
C GLU A 81 1.32 1.68 -10.06
N ILE A 82 1.79 2.88 -10.41
CA ILE A 82 1.25 4.15 -9.89
C ILE A 82 -0.20 4.33 -10.33
N LEU A 83 -0.52 4.10 -11.61
CA LEU A 83 -1.90 4.21 -12.12
C LEU A 83 -2.84 3.19 -11.46
N ASP A 84 -2.40 1.94 -11.33
CA ASP A 84 -3.17 0.88 -10.68
C ASP A 84 -3.46 1.26 -9.21
N ALA A 85 -2.43 1.70 -8.48
CA ALA A 85 -2.55 2.10 -7.08
C ALA A 85 -3.40 3.37 -6.89
N ALA A 86 -3.32 4.34 -7.79
CA ALA A 86 -4.16 5.55 -7.78
C ALA A 86 -5.66 5.18 -7.92
N HIS A 87 -5.97 4.13 -8.68
CA HIS A 87 -7.33 3.61 -8.79
C HIS A 87 -7.72 2.61 -7.68
N GLY A 88 -6.87 2.42 -6.67
CA GLY A 88 -7.14 1.49 -5.56
C GLY A 88 -7.08 0.02 -5.98
N GLN A 89 -6.31 -0.30 -7.02
CA GLN A 89 -6.12 -1.66 -7.52
C GLN A 89 -4.63 -2.01 -7.58
N GLY A 90 -4.34 -3.23 -8.03
CA GLY A 90 -2.97 -3.72 -8.18
C GLY A 90 -2.39 -4.37 -6.94
N ARG A 91 -1.13 -4.80 -7.06
CA ARG A 91 -0.45 -5.64 -6.06
C ARG A 91 -0.16 -4.89 -4.76
N VAL A 92 0.15 -3.60 -4.85
CA VAL A 92 0.46 -2.77 -3.69
C VAL A 92 -0.77 -2.60 -2.79
N ILE A 93 -1.95 -2.36 -3.38
CA ILE A 93 -3.19 -2.23 -2.63
C ILE A 93 -3.57 -3.55 -1.97
N LYS A 94 -3.46 -4.66 -2.71
CA LYS A 94 -3.66 -6.00 -2.15
C LYS A 94 -2.74 -6.26 -0.96
N ARG A 95 -1.46 -5.89 -1.06
CA ARG A 95 -0.48 -6.03 0.03
C ARG A 95 -0.88 -5.23 1.28
N LYS A 96 -1.37 -4.00 1.10
CA LYS A 96 -1.89 -3.17 2.19
C LYS A 96 -3.11 -3.82 2.84
N ASP A 97 -4.07 -4.29 2.04
CA ASP A 97 -5.32 -4.88 2.53
C ASP A 97 -5.06 -6.20 3.26
N ASP A 98 -4.15 -7.03 2.75
CA ASP A 98 -3.74 -8.28 3.41
C ASP A 98 -3.07 -7.99 4.76
N LEU A 99 -2.22 -6.96 4.84
CA LEU A 99 -1.65 -6.53 6.12
C LEU A 99 -2.73 -6.04 7.09
N HIS A 100 -3.72 -5.28 6.63
CA HIS A 100 -4.81 -4.78 7.49
C HIS A 100 -5.72 -5.91 7.97
N LYS A 101 -6.04 -6.88 7.11
CA LYS A 101 -6.77 -8.10 7.49
C LYS A 101 -6.01 -8.89 8.53
N GLN A 102 -4.70 -9.08 8.36
CA GLN A 102 -3.86 -9.74 9.35
C GLN A 102 -3.81 -8.98 10.68
N CYS A 103 -3.76 -7.64 10.64
CA CYS A 103 -3.85 -6.82 11.85
C CYS A 103 -5.20 -7.01 12.55
N GLU A 104 -6.30 -7.04 11.80
CA GLU A 104 -7.65 -7.22 12.36
C GLU A 104 -7.81 -8.60 13.01
N SER A 105 -7.34 -9.67 12.36
CA SER A 105 -7.35 -11.02 12.94
C SER A 105 -6.58 -11.12 14.25
N ASN A 106 -5.56 -10.28 14.46
CA ASN A 106 -4.73 -10.25 15.66
C ASN A 106 -5.11 -9.10 16.63
N ARG A 107 -6.26 -8.44 16.43
CA ARG A 107 -6.70 -7.29 17.24
C ARG A 107 -6.74 -7.60 18.74
N ALA A 108 -7.08 -8.84 19.11
CA ALA A 108 -7.10 -9.29 20.49
C ALA A 108 -5.76 -9.09 21.21
N TYR A 109 -4.61 -9.23 20.52
CA TYR A 109 -3.28 -9.09 21.11
C TYR A 109 -2.79 -7.65 21.22
N ALA A 110 -3.58 -6.65 20.80
CA ALA A 110 -3.18 -5.24 20.85
C ALA A 110 -2.76 -4.77 22.26
N HIS A 111 -3.27 -5.42 23.31
CA HIS A 111 -2.93 -5.11 24.70
C HIS A 111 -1.49 -5.50 25.08
N TYR A 112 -0.84 -6.43 24.37
CA TYR A 112 0.55 -6.81 24.64
C TYR A 112 1.58 -5.72 24.32
N ARG A 113 1.16 -4.57 23.79
CA ARG A 113 2.07 -3.44 23.53
C ARG A 113 2.52 -2.71 24.79
N TRP A 114 1.66 -2.65 25.80
CA TRP A 114 1.87 -1.82 27.00
C TRP A 114 2.05 -2.64 28.27
N SER A 115 1.62 -3.91 28.26
CA SER A 115 1.89 -4.87 29.35
C SER A 115 3.35 -5.28 29.39
#